data_AF-A0AAD5UIN4-F1
#
_entry.id   AF-A0AAD5UIN4-F1
#
_cell.length_a   1.000
_cell.length_b   1.000
_cell.length_c   1.000
_cell.angle_alpha   90.00
_cell.angle_beta   90.00
_cell.angle_gamma   90.00
#
_symmetry.space_group_name_H-M   'P 1'
#
loop_
_entity.id
_entity.type
_entity.pdbx_description
1 polymer ?
#
loop_
_entity_poly.entity_id
_entity_poly.type
_entity_poly.pdbx_seq_one_letter_code
_entity_poly.pdbx_strand_id
1 'polypeptide(L)'
;MEMDLIITEQVTENTPLLEEESSSQSYISPYQTVLNLLSAKKNTTFKCWACWETFSSASNPLIRVCQGCKDPELQYIHQECIDSYISSLPQPRRPRSPRPRGRDQQSVSEFLAEEQPPVVLYDCTRCRDPYIVEERPISPLVIMWQDVWLRFLVIILTIVSIVMVGSGATIVIFGWDDNEVLAEIFGFPITVVFLALFLTVIGLTGTVGLWIAIWSSCSGKTRLHVVGQPLIV
;
A
#
# COMPACT_ATOMS: atom_id res chain seq x y z
N MET A 1 -23.85 -69.10 16.08
CA MET A 1 -24.14 -67.66 16.30
C MET A 1 -23.09 -66.94 15.48
N GLU A 2 -23.38 -66.80 14.18
CA GLU A 2 -22.50 -66.22 13.17
C GLU A 2 -22.56 -64.69 13.29
N MET A 3 -21.39 -64.06 13.23
CA MET A 3 -21.24 -62.61 13.36
C MET A 3 -20.70 -62.12 12.01
N ASP A 4 -21.59 -61.56 11.20
CA ASP A 4 -21.26 -61.01 9.89
C ASP A 4 -20.44 -59.73 10.05
N LEU A 5 -19.18 -59.78 9.60
CA LEU A 5 -18.24 -58.67 9.59
C LEU A 5 -18.50 -57.83 8.33
N ILE A 6 -19.23 -56.73 8.47
CA ILE A 6 -19.44 -55.75 7.40
C ILE A 6 -18.16 -54.91 7.28
N ILE A 7 -17.38 -55.18 6.23
CA ILE A 7 -16.25 -54.34 5.81
C ILE A 7 -16.81 -53.20 4.97
N THR A 8 -16.91 -52.00 5.56
CA THR A 8 -17.14 -50.75 4.81
C THR A 8 -15.82 -50.26 4.24
N GLU A 9 -15.59 -50.49 2.95
CA GLU A 9 -14.60 -49.79 2.14
C GLU A 9 -14.94 -48.29 2.10
N GLN A 10 -14.12 -47.47 2.74
CA GLN A 10 -14.13 -46.02 2.49
C GLN A 10 -13.22 -45.75 1.31
N VAL A 11 -13.83 -45.40 0.18
CA VAL A 11 -13.15 -44.84 -0.99
C VAL A 11 -12.70 -43.43 -0.62
N THR A 12 -11.43 -43.26 -0.25
CA THR A 12 -10.81 -41.94 -0.15
C THR A 12 -10.55 -41.41 -1.56
N GLU A 13 -11.43 -40.51 -1.99
CA GLU A 13 -11.33 -39.72 -3.21
C GLU A 13 -10.11 -38.80 -3.09
N ASN A 14 -8.97 -39.30 -3.58
CA ASN A 14 -7.74 -38.52 -3.74
C ASN A 14 -7.97 -37.45 -4.81
N THR A 15 -8.49 -36.30 -4.38
CA THR A 15 -8.51 -35.09 -5.19
C THR A 15 -7.07 -34.58 -5.27
N PRO A 16 -6.44 -34.50 -6.46
CA PRO A 16 -5.12 -33.92 -6.58
C PRO A 16 -5.20 -32.44 -6.20
N LEU A 17 -4.56 -32.10 -5.09
CA LEU A 17 -4.22 -30.73 -4.73
C LEU A 17 -3.37 -30.17 -5.88
N LEU A 18 -4.01 -29.38 -6.74
CA LEU A 18 -3.34 -28.43 -7.61
C LEU A 18 -2.59 -27.47 -6.69
N GLU A 19 -1.30 -27.70 -6.52
CA GLU A 19 -0.37 -26.68 -6.05
C GLU A 19 -0.47 -25.52 -7.04
N GLU A 20 -1.21 -24.48 -6.66
CA GLU A 20 -1.08 -23.16 -7.26
C GLU A 20 0.35 -22.70 -6.96
N GLU A 21 1.31 -23.13 -7.79
CA GLU A 21 2.56 -22.42 -7.96
C GLU A 21 2.18 -21.00 -8.37
N SER A 22 2.14 -20.10 -7.39
CA SER A 22 2.16 -18.66 -7.57
C SER A 22 3.53 -18.29 -8.14
N SER A 23 3.75 -18.71 -9.38
CA SER A 23 4.78 -18.23 -10.28
C SER A 23 4.57 -16.73 -10.35
N SER A 24 5.32 -16.04 -9.51
CA SER A 24 5.55 -14.61 -9.57
C SER A 24 6.41 -14.37 -10.81
N GLN A 25 5.85 -14.66 -11.99
CA GLN A 25 6.37 -14.19 -13.26
C GLN A 25 6.36 -12.69 -13.13
N SER A 26 7.53 -12.13 -12.82
CA SER A 26 7.78 -10.70 -12.89
C SER A 26 7.27 -10.29 -14.26
N TYR A 27 6.15 -9.56 -14.29
CA TYR A 27 5.63 -8.99 -15.52
C TYR A 27 6.69 -7.99 -15.98
N ILE A 28 7.64 -8.48 -16.79
CA ILE A 28 8.58 -7.63 -17.49
C ILE A 28 7.74 -6.98 -18.56
N SER A 29 7.24 -5.81 -18.19
CA SER A 29 6.54 -4.91 -19.06
C SER A 29 7.23 -4.89 -20.43
N PRO A 30 6.51 -5.11 -21.55
CA PRO A 30 7.13 -5.13 -22.88
C PRO A 30 7.93 -3.86 -23.20
N TYR A 31 7.65 -2.77 -22.48
CA TYR A 31 8.43 -1.53 -22.49
C TYR A 31 9.87 -1.70 -21.95
N GLN A 32 10.11 -2.58 -20.97
CA GLN A 32 11.42 -2.83 -20.35
C GLN A 32 12.41 -3.48 -21.33
N THR A 33 11.93 -4.42 -22.16
CA THR A 33 12.76 -5.11 -23.17
C THR A 33 13.18 -4.17 -24.29
N VAL A 34 12.29 -3.26 -24.70
CA VAL A 34 12.59 -2.24 -25.71
C VAL A 34 13.57 -1.19 -25.18
N LEU A 35 13.43 -0.78 -23.91
CA LEU A 35 14.39 0.11 -23.23
C LEU A 35 15.81 -0.47 -23.19
N ASN A 36 15.96 -1.75 -22.88
CA ASN A 36 17.27 -2.42 -22.84
C ASN A 36 17.94 -2.47 -24.24
N LEU A 37 17.16 -2.66 -25.31
CA LEU A 37 17.67 -2.70 -26.68
C LEU A 37 18.07 -1.32 -27.22
N LEU A 38 17.35 -0.26 -26.82
CA LEU A 38 17.64 1.11 -27.26
C LEU A 38 18.85 1.72 -26.53
N SER A 39 19.06 1.35 -25.27
CA SER A 39 20.24 1.79 -24.50
C SER A 39 21.57 1.28 -25.09
N ALA A 40 21.56 0.27 -25.95
CA ALA A 40 22.77 -0.32 -26.53
C ALA A 40 23.39 0.49 -27.67
N LYS A 41 22.72 1.53 -28.21
CA LYS A 41 23.14 2.19 -29.47
C LYS A 41 23.75 3.59 -29.33
N LYS A 42 23.74 4.21 -28.15
CA LYS A 42 24.49 5.45 -27.83
C LYS A 42 24.94 5.42 -26.37
N ASN A 43 26.25 5.37 -26.11
CA ASN A 43 26.84 5.46 -24.76
C ASN A 43 26.73 6.87 -24.14
N THR A 44 25.59 7.55 -24.30
CA THR A 44 25.30 8.78 -23.56
C THR A 44 24.66 8.35 -22.24
N THR A 45 25.47 8.27 -21.19
CA THR A 45 24.97 8.08 -19.83
C THR A 45 24.29 9.36 -19.39
N PHE A 46 22.96 9.33 -19.30
CA PHE A 46 22.20 10.41 -18.72
C PHE A 46 22.49 10.49 -17.22
N LYS A 47 22.62 11.72 -16.71
CA LYS A 47 22.85 11.99 -15.29
C LYS A 47 21.60 12.61 -14.69
N CYS A 48 21.30 12.26 -13.46
CA CYS A 48 20.30 12.99 -12.69
C CYS A 48 20.81 14.39 -12.38
N TRP A 49 20.09 15.43 -12.76
CA TRP A 49 20.54 16.81 -12.49
C TRP A 49 20.50 17.20 -11.00
N ALA A 50 19.79 16.43 -10.17
CA ALA A 50 19.69 16.70 -8.74
C ALA A 50 20.83 16.07 -7.92
N CYS A 51 21.10 14.77 -8.11
CA CYS A 51 22.13 14.05 -7.36
C CYS A 51 23.43 13.78 -8.15
N TRP A 52 23.45 14.10 -9.45
CA TRP A 52 24.58 13.88 -10.37
C TRP A 52 24.96 12.40 -10.63
N GLU A 53 24.16 11.45 -10.14
CA GLU A 53 24.35 10.03 -10.39
C GLU A 53 23.81 9.59 -11.76
N THR A 54 24.47 8.60 -12.37
CA THR A 54 24.06 7.97 -13.64
C THR A 54 23.30 6.67 -13.44
N PHE A 55 23.29 6.13 -12.23
CA PHE A 55 22.74 4.81 -11.96
C PHE A 55 21.21 4.86 -12.00
N SER A 56 20.56 4.03 -12.81
CA SER A 56 19.10 3.92 -12.87
C SER A 56 18.69 2.54 -12.38
N SER A 57 17.81 2.47 -11.38
CA SER A 57 17.27 1.21 -10.88
C SER A 57 15.79 1.06 -11.25
N ALA A 58 15.23 -0.15 -11.09
CA ALA A 58 13.81 -0.39 -11.29
C ALA A 58 12.94 0.34 -10.24
N SER A 59 13.46 0.52 -9.02
CA SER A 59 12.75 1.23 -7.94
C SER A 59 12.87 2.75 -8.05
N ASN A 60 13.95 3.24 -8.66
CA ASN A 60 14.23 4.66 -8.81
C ASN A 60 14.76 4.94 -10.23
N PRO A 61 13.87 4.89 -11.24
CA PRO A 61 14.26 5.07 -12.62
C PRO A 61 14.65 6.53 -12.89
N LEU A 62 15.57 6.72 -13.83
CA LEU A 62 15.87 8.02 -14.41
C LEU A 62 14.77 8.39 -15.41
N ILE A 63 14.02 9.45 -15.14
CA ILE A 63 12.91 9.90 -15.98
C ILE A 63 13.23 11.24 -16.65
N ARG A 64 12.65 11.47 -17.83
CA ARG A 64 12.74 12.74 -18.54
C ARG A 64 11.60 13.67 -18.13
N VAL A 65 11.91 14.84 -17.56
CA VAL A 65 10.89 15.72 -16.95
C VAL A 65 10.46 16.91 -17.81
N CYS A 66 11.38 17.64 -18.48
CA CYS A 66 11.01 18.68 -19.48
C CYS A 66 11.41 18.23 -20.89
N GLN A 67 10.51 18.41 -21.86
CA GLN A 67 10.81 18.18 -23.28
C GLN A 67 11.38 19.43 -23.95
N GLY A 68 10.95 20.62 -23.50
CA GLY A 68 11.40 21.91 -24.02
C GLY A 68 12.83 22.34 -23.63
N CYS A 69 13.44 21.76 -22.58
CA CYS A 69 14.78 22.11 -22.14
C CYS A 69 15.80 21.59 -23.14
N LYS A 70 16.56 22.47 -23.80
CA LYS A 70 17.59 22.10 -24.77
C LYS A 70 18.84 21.46 -24.15
N ASP A 71 19.01 21.64 -22.85
CA ASP A 71 20.18 21.18 -22.10
C ASP A 71 20.02 19.69 -21.74
N PRO A 72 20.79 18.76 -22.36
CA PRO A 72 20.60 17.33 -22.18
C PRO A 72 20.89 16.85 -20.76
N GLU A 73 21.73 17.57 -20.00
CA GLU A 73 22.08 17.19 -18.62
C GLU A 73 20.94 17.49 -17.63
N LEU A 74 20.07 18.46 -17.96
CA LEU A 74 18.95 18.86 -17.11
C LEU A 74 17.63 18.18 -17.47
N GLN A 75 17.61 17.36 -18.51
CA GLN A 75 16.40 16.68 -18.94
C GLN A 75 16.03 15.51 -18.01
N TYR A 76 17.00 14.96 -17.29
CA TYR A 76 16.87 13.68 -16.59
C TYR A 76 17.01 13.83 -15.07
N ILE A 77 16.12 13.18 -14.33
CA ILE A 77 16.14 13.15 -12.87
C ILE A 77 15.60 11.81 -12.39
N HIS A 78 16.11 11.33 -11.26
CA HIS A 78 15.54 10.18 -10.57
C HIS A 78 14.12 10.46 -10.07
N GLN A 79 13.24 9.46 -10.13
CA GLN A 79 11.89 9.59 -9.60
C GLN A 79 11.89 10.06 -8.13
N GLU A 80 12.74 9.49 -7.28
CA GLU A 80 12.83 9.90 -5.88
C GLU A 80 13.34 11.34 -5.71
N CYS A 81 14.28 11.77 -6.54
CA CYS A 81 14.82 13.13 -6.49
C CYS A 81 13.76 14.17 -6.90
N ILE A 82 12.97 13.91 -7.95
CA ILE A 82 11.94 14.85 -8.37
C ILE A 82 10.76 14.88 -7.40
N ASP A 83 10.37 13.73 -6.85
CA ASP A 83 9.33 13.67 -5.82
C ASP A 83 9.74 14.44 -4.56
N SER A 84 11.00 14.29 -4.13
CA SER A 84 11.58 15.07 -3.02
C SER A 84 11.58 16.57 -3.32
N TYR A 85 12.03 16.96 -4.52
CA TYR A 85 11.99 18.36 -4.95
C TYR A 85 10.57 18.92 -4.92
N ILE A 86 9.60 18.24 -5.54
CA ILE A 86 8.22 18.72 -5.62
C ILE A 86 7.55 18.76 -4.24
N SER A 87 7.79 17.77 -3.38
CA SER A 87 7.26 17.76 -2.01
C SER A 87 7.80 18.90 -1.15
N SER A 88 8.98 19.45 -1.48
CA SER A 88 9.53 20.65 -0.83
C SER A 88 8.95 21.96 -1.36
N LEU A 89 8.28 21.95 -2.52
CA LEU A 89 7.65 23.13 -3.07
C LEU A 89 6.39 23.49 -2.26
N PRO A 90 6.07 24.79 -2.10
CA PRO A 90 4.80 25.19 -1.53
C PRO A 90 3.66 24.60 -2.36
N GLN A 91 2.59 24.15 -1.69
CA GLN A 91 1.42 23.59 -2.36
C GLN A 91 0.99 24.50 -3.52
N PRO A 92 0.78 23.96 -4.73
CA PRO A 92 0.30 24.74 -5.85
C PRO A 92 -0.93 25.51 -5.40
N ARG A 93 -0.95 26.81 -5.68
CA ARG A 93 -2.21 27.55 -5.55
C ARG A 93 -3.20 26.83 -6.45
N ARG A 94 -4.27 26.28 -5.84
CA ARG A 94 -5.27 25.43 -6.51
C ARG A 94 -5.45 25.87 -7.96
N PRO A 95 -5.32 24.96 -8.94
CA PRO A 95 -5.50 25.32 -10.34
C PRO A 95 -6.80 26.11 -10.43
N ARG A 96 -6.72 27.36 -10.92
CA ARG A 96 -7.92 28.18 -11.10
C ARG A 96 -8.88 27.31 -11.91
N SER A 97 -10.00 26.92 -11.31
CA SER A 97 -11.03 26.12 -11.96
C SER A 97 -11.16 26.66 -13.38
N PRO A 98 -10.96 25.83 -14.43
CA PRO A 98 -10.98 26.31 -15.80
C PRO A 98 -12.24 27.17 -15.93
N ARG A 99 -12.03 28.48 -16.11
CA ARG A 99 -13.12 29.44 -16.17
C ARG A 99 -13.99 28.91 -17.31
N PRO A 100 -15.26 28.51 -17.06
CA PRO A 100 -16.06 27.87 -18.09
C PRO A 100 -16.07 28.82 -19.28
N ARG A 101 -15.33 28.45 -20.34
CA ARG A 101 -15.42 29.15 -21.62
C ARG A 101 -16.81 28.80 -22.11
N GLY A 102 -17.62 29.84 -22.27
CA GLY A 102 -19.06 29.74 -22.28
C GLY A 102 -19.62 28.66 -23.21
N ARG A 103 -20.65 28.01 -22.68
CA ARG A 103 -21.88 27.53 -23.33
C ARG A 103 -21.76 26.53 -24.50
N ASP A 104 -22.62 25.52 -24.37
CA ASP A 104 -23.17 24.67 -25.43
C ASP A 104 -22.48 23.33 -25.72
N GLN A 105 -22.20 22.54 -24.67
CA GLN A 105 -22.12 21.08 -24.79
C GLN A 105 -22.45 20.39 -23.45
N GLN A 106 -23.71 20.54 -23.02
CA GLN A 106 -24.34 19.75 -21.97
C GLN A 106 -25.09 18.60 -22.65
N SER A 107 -24.74 17.33 -22.40
CA SER A 107 -25.74 16.23 -22.25
C SER A 107 -25.23 14.78 -22.22
N VAL A 108 -23.93 14.43 -22.39
CA VAL A 108 -23.60 12.99 -22.54
C VAL A 108 -22.45 12.45 -21.66
N SER A 109 -21.75 13.26 -20.88
CA SER A 109 -20.57 12.82 -20.11
C SER A 109 -20.79 12.61 -18.60
N GLU A 110 -22.03 12.39 -18.16
CA GLU A 110 -22.37 12.28 -16.72
C GLU A 110 -22.29 10.85 -16.15
N PHE A 111 -22.17 9.81 -17.00
CA PHE A 111 -22.25 8.41 -16.54
C PHE A 111 -20.94 7.61 -16.57
N LEU A 112 -19.82 8.21 -16.99
CA LEU A 112 -18.48 7.59 -16.91
C LEU A 112 -17.45 8.56 -16.30
N ALA A 113 -17.88 9.36 -15.33
CA ALA A 113 -16.97 10.04 -14.42
C ALA A 113 -16.43 9.01 -13.42
N GLU A 114 -15.69 8.01 -13.92
CA GLU A 114 -14.72 7.31 -13.10
C GLU A 114 -13.82 8.40 -12.52
N GLU A 115 -13.78 8.52 -11.18
CA GLU A 115 -13.09 9.58 -10.45
C GLU A 115 -11.60 9.55 -10.79
N GLN A 116 -11.25 10.13 -11.95
CA GLN A 116 -9.86 10.34 -12.29
C GLN A 116 -9.28 11.31 -11.26
N PRO A 117 -8.17 10.95 -10.61
CA PRO A 117 -7.56 11.80 -9.63
C PRO A 117 -7.25 13.17 -10.25
N PRO A 118 -7.39 14.26 -9.49
CA PRO A 118 -7.15 15.60 -10.01
C PRO A 118 -5.74 15.70 -10.58
N VAL A 119 -5.65 15.95 -11.89
CA VAL A 119 -4.37 16.13 -12.57
C VAL A 119 -3.87 17.55 -12.29
N VAL A 120 -2.71 17.65 -11.64
CA VAL A 120 -2.06 18.94 -11.36
C VAL A 120 -0.99 19.19 -12.41
N LEU A 121 -1.11 20.29 -13.15
CA LEU A 121 -0.09 20.72 -14.10
C LEU A 121 0.93 21.62 -13.41
N TYR A 122 2.20 21.30 -13.58
CA TYR A 122 3.31 22.14 -13.17
C TYR A 122 4.10 22.59 -14.40
N ASP A 123 4.58 23.82 -14.38
CA ASP A 123 5.41 24.35 -15.46
C ASP A 123 6.88 24.25 -15.08
N CYS A 124 7.73 23.84 -16.03
CA CYS A 124 9.15 23.91 -15.82
C CYS A 124 9.62 25.37 -15.72
N THR A 125 10.43 25.66 -14.70
CA THR A 125 10.93 27.01 -14.41
C THR A 125 11.79 27.61 -15.52
N ARG A 126 12.43 26.78 -16.35
CA ARG A 126 13.33 27.22 -17.43
C ARG A 126 12.62 27.32 -18.79
N CYS A 127 11.93 26.25 -19.20
CA CYS A 127 11.31 26.11 -20.52
C CYS A 127 9.82 26.53 -20.55
N ARG A 128 9.16 26.67 -19.38
CA ARG A 128 7.69 26.78 -19.23
C ARG A 128 6.88 25.66 -19.88
N ASP A 129 7.54 24.52 -20.11
CA ASP A 129 6.89 23.31 -20.62
C ASP A 129 6.10 22.67 -19.48
N PRO A 130 4.80 22.39 -19.66
CA PRO A 130 3.99 21.76 -18.62
C PRO A 130 4.37 20.28 -18.49
N TYR A 131 4.49 19.80 -17.26
CA TYR A 131 4.57 18.38 -16.94
C TYR A 131 3.43 17.97 -16.00
N ILE A 132 2.99 16.73 -16.17
CA ILE A 132 1.84 16.15 -15.49
C ILE A 132 2.29 15.54 -14.17
N VAL A 133 1.69 16.00 -13.08
CA VAL A 133 1.90 15.43 -11.75
C VAL A 133 0.60 14.75 -11.31
N GLU A 134 0.71 13.46 -11.04
CA GLU A 134 -0.36 12.65 -10.48
C GLU A 134 -0.22 12.60 -8.96
N GLU A 135 -1.32 12.85 -8.25
CA GLU A 135 -1.40 12.52 -6.82
C GLU A 135 -1.71 11.03 -6.69
N ARG A 136 -0.73 10.26 -6.21
CA ARG A 136 -0.93 8.84 -5.92
C ARG A 136 -1.19 8.65 -4.43
N PRO A 137 -2.27 7.94 -4.04
CA PRO A 137 -2.46 7.58 -2.65
C PRO A 137 -1.31 6.68 -2.21
N ILE A 138 -0.65 7.05 -1.12
CA ILE A 138 0.36 6.18 -0.53
C ILE A 138 -0.38 5.15 0.31
N SER A 139 -0.07 3.87 0.12
CA SER A 139 -0.66 2.85 0.99
C SER A 139 -0.21 3.10 2.44
N PRO A 140 -1.12 3.04 3.44
CA PRO A 140 -0.77 3.24 4.85
C PRO A 140 0.37 2.35 5.33
N LEU A 141 0.45 1.13 4.79
CA LEU A 141 1.51 0.17 5.07
C LEU A 141 2.90 0.69 4.66
N VAL A 142 3.03 1.36 3.52
CA VAL A 142 4.32 1.92 3.07
C VAL A 142 4.77 3.04 4.01
N ILE A 143 3.84 3.88 4.47
CA ILE A 143 4.14 4.96 5.44
C ILE A 143 4.58 4.35 6.76
N MET A 144 3.86 3.32 7.24
CA MET A 144 4.22 2.60 8.47
C MET A 144 5.60 1.96 8.39
N TRP A 145 6.03 1.50 7.20
CA TRP A 145 7.31 0.83 7.04
C TRP A 145 8.51 1.78 6.90
N GLN A 146 8.28 3.02 6.46
CA GLN A 146 9.33 4.03 6.37
C GLN A 146 9.79 4.55 7.74
N ASP A 147 8.90 4.58 8.73
CA ASP A 147 9.24 5.02 10.08
C ASP A 147 9.65 3.84 10.97
N VAL A 148 10.93 3.78 11.35
CA VAL A 148 11.51 2.70 12.16
C VAL A 148 10.85 2.59 13.53
N TRP A 149 10.51 3.72 14.16
CA TRP A 149 9.89 3.75 15.48
C TRP A 149 8.45 3.29 15.42
N LEU A 150 7.68 3.80 14.45
CA LEU A 150 6.30 3.38 14.25
C LEU A 150 6.21 1.88 13.96
N ARG A 151 7.10 1.37 13.10
CA ARG A 151 7.21 -0.06 12.81
C ARG A 151 7.45 -0.89 14.07
N PHE A 152 8.39 -0.47 14.92
CA PHE A 152 8.70 -1.18 16.16
C PHE A 152 7.52 -1.19 17.14
N LEU A 153 6.85 -0.04 17.31
CA LEU A 153 5.67 0.09 18.17
C LEU A 153 4.52 -0.83 17.69
N VAL A 154 4.28 -0.88 16.38
CA VAL A 154 3.24 -1.74 15.79
C VAL A 154 3.55 -3.22 16.02
N ILE A 155 4.82 -3.63 15.87
CA ILE A 155 5.24 -5.01 16.12
C ILE A 155 5.04 -5.38 17.59
N ILE A 156 5.50 -4.53 18.51
CA ILE A 156 5.31 -4.76 19.96
C ILE A 156 3.83 -4.87 20.29
N LEU A 157 3.01 -3.93 19.81
CA LEU A 157 1.58 -3.93 20.06
C LEU A 157 0.95 -5.24 19.57
N THR A 158 1.33 -5.70 18.38
CA THR A 158 0.84 -6.95 17.80
C THR A 158 1.21 -8.15 18.67
N ILE A 159 2.46 -8.23 19.12
CA ILE A 159 2.93 -9.31 20.00
C ILE A 159 2.16 -9.31 21.33
N VAL A 160 2.03 -8.14 21.97
CA VAL A 160 1.27 -8.01 23.22
C VAL A 160 -0.19 -8.43 23.03
N SER A 161 -0.79 -8.06 21.90
CA SER A 161 -2.16 -8.47 21.55
C SER A 161 -2.28 -9.98 21.45
N ILE A 162 -1.35 -10.65 20.77
CA ILE A 162 -1.32 -12.11 20.63
C ILE A 162 -1.18 -12.79 21.99
N VAL A 163 -0.28 -12.30 22.86
CA VAL A 163 -0.09 -12.87 24.20
C VAL A 163 -1.34 -12.70 25.06
N MET A 164 -1.97 -11.52 25.04
CA MET A 164 -3.20 -11.24 25.79
C MET A 164 -4.35 -12.13 25.32
N VAL A 165 -4.56 -12.26 24.00
CA VAL A 165 -5.61 -13.11 23.44
C VAL A 165 -5.32 -14.60 23.69
N GLY A 166 -4.08 -15.03 23.50
CA GLY A 166 -3.66 -16.42 23.70
C GLY A 166 -3.79 -16.86 25.16
N SER A 167 -3.39 -16.02 26.12
CA SER A 167 -3.56 -16.31 27.55
C SER A 167 -5.03 -16.34 27.96
N GLY A 168 -5.85 -15.41 27.46
CA GLY A 168 -7.30 -15.43 27.66
C GLY A 168 -7.95 -16.72 27.14
N ALA A 169 -7.63 -17.11 25.90
CA ALA A 169 -8.11 -18.36 25.31
C ALA A 169 -7.67 -19.59 26.10
N THR A 170 -6.41 -19.61 26.57
CA THR A 170 -5.86 -20.70 27.39
C THR A 170 -6.65 -20.85 28.70
N ILE A 171 -6.94 -19.75 29.39
CA ILE A 171 -7.74 -19.76 30.63
C ILE A 171 -9.16 -20.26 30.36
N VAL A 172 -9.76 -19.89 29.23
CA VAL A 172 -11.10 -20.36 28.86
C VAL A 172 -11.10 -21.87 28.57
N ILE A 173 -10.09 -22.38 27.87
CA ILE A 173 -10.00 -23.82 27.54
C ILE A 173 -9.80 -24.67 28.79
N PHE A 174 -8.87 -24.29 29.67
CA PHE A 174 -8.56 -25.07 30.87
C PHE A 174 -9.52 -24.82 32.03
N GLY A 175 -10.03 -23.59 32.19
CA GLY A 175 -10.93 -23.22 33.29
C GLY A 175 -12.38 -23.62 33.08
N TRP A 176 -12.74 -24.16 31.91
CA TRP A 176 -14.10 -24.62 31.63
C TRP A 176 -14.51 -25.82 32.49
N ASP A 177 -13.56 -26.68 32.86
CA ASP A 177 -13.85 -27.92 33.58
C ASP A 177 -14.11 -27.68 35.08
N ASP A 178 -13.39 -26.73 35.69
CA ASP A 178 -13.38 -26.56 37.15
C ASP A 178 -14.51 -25.66 37.69
N ASN A 179 -15.14 -24.84 36.84
CA ASN A 179 -16.27 -23.93 37.19
C ASN A 179 -16.14 -23.19 38.53
N GLU A 180 -14.92 -22.86 38.97
CA GLU A 180 -14.71 -22.17 40.24
C GLU A 180 -15.29 -20.75 40.20
N VAL A 181 -16.16 -20.46 41.16
CA VAL A 181 -16.75 -19.13 41.36
C VAL A 181 -15.74 -18.28 42.13
N LEU A 182 -15.18 -17.25 41.49
CA LEU A 182 -14.18 -16.35 42.12
C LEU A 182 -14.82 -15.33 43.06
N ALA A 183 -15.96 -14.77 42.67
CA ALA A 183 -16.67 -13.74 43.41
C ALA A 183 -18.12 -13.60 42.94
N GLU A 184 -19.02 -13.18 43.83
CA GLU A 184 -20.34 -12.67 43.46
C GLU A 184 -20.30 -11.15 43.43
N ILE A 185 -20.57 -10.56 42.26
CA ILE A 185 -20.73 -9.11 42.11
C ILE A 185 -22.17 -8.86 41.65
N PHE A 186 -22.91 -8.03 42.38
CA PHE A 186 -24.34 -7.75 42.13
C PHE A 186 -25.25 -8.99 42.09
N GLY A 187 -24.88 -10.06 42.82
CA GLY A 187 -25.64 -11.32 42.85
C GLY A 187 -25.44 -12.19 41.61
N PHE A 188 -24.49 -11.87 40.74
CA PHE A 188 -24.06 -12.72 39.63
C PHE A 188 -22.71 -13.36 39.98
N PRO A 189 -22.60 -14.71 39.97
CA PRO A 189 -21.32 -15.37 40.16
C PRO A 189 -20.43 -15.08 38.94
N ILE A 190 -19.36 -14.34 39.16
CA ILE A 190 -18.32 -14.16 38.15
C ILE A 190 -17.39 -15.36 38.27
N THR A 191 -17.50 -16.27 37.31
CA THR A 191 -16.52 -17.35 37.15
C THR A 191 -15.25 -16.81 36.52
N VAL A 192 -14.13 -17.51 36.76
CA VAL A 192 -12.83 -17.23 36.10
C VAL A 192 -13.01 -17.09 34.58
N VAL A 193 -13.87 -17.94 34.00
CA VAL A 193 -14.16 -17.99 32.57
C VAL A 193 -14.83 -16.71 32.08
N PHE A 194 -15.83 -16.18 32.80
CA PHE A 194 -16.49 -14.92 32.40
C PHE A 194 -15.55 -13.72 32.44
N LEU A 195 -14.71 -13.62 33.48
CA LEU A 195 -13.72 -12.55 33.59
C LEU A 195 -12.67 -12.65 32.47
N ALA A 196 -12.17 -13.86 32.19
CA ALA A 196 -11.20 -14.09 31.12
C ALA A 196 -11.77 -13.74 29.74
N LEU A 197 -13.02 -14.16 29.45
CA LEU A 197 -13.72 -13.79 28.22
C LEU A 197 -13.89 -12.27 28.09
N PHE A 198 -14.32 -11.61 29.16
CA PHE A 198 -14.51 -10.16 29.16
C PHE A 198 -13.21 -9.41 28.89
N LEU A 199 -12.12 -9.78 29.57
CA LEU A 199 -10.79 -9.18 29.35
C LEU A 199 -10.27 -9.46 27.93
N THR A 200 -10.52 -10.66 27.39
CA THR A 200 -10.14 -11.01 26.02
C THR A 200 -10.90 -10.15 25.00
N VAL A 201 -12.21 -9.96 25.19
CA VAL A 201 -13.05 -9.11 24.32
C VAL A 201 -12.62 -7.64 24.40
N ILE A 202 -12.33 -7.13 25.60
CA ILE A 202 -11.80 -5.76 25.76
C ILE A 202 -10.43 -5.63 25.08
N GLY A 203 -9.54 -6.61 25.26
CA GLY A 203 -8.24 -6.62 24.60
C GLY A 203 -8.36 -6.62 23.07
N LEU A 204 -9.23 -7.46 22.52
CA LEU A 204 -9.47 -7.53 21.07
C LEU A 204 -10.08 -6.23 20.52
N THR A 205 -11.11 -5.69 21.17
CA THR A 205 -11.75 -4.44 20.73
C THR A 205 -10.80 -3.25 20.84
N GLY A 206 -10.02 -3.16 21.92
CA GLY A 206 -9.00 -2.11 22.08
C GLY A 206 -7.89 -2.20 21.03
N THR A 207 -7.43 -3.40 20.69
CA THR A 207 -6.38 -3.59 19.67
C THR A 207 -6.89 -3.27 18.27
N VAL A 208 -8.10 -3.72 17.91
CA VAL A 208 -8.76 -3.34 16.65
C VAL A 208 -8.95 -1.83 16.57
N GLY A 209 -9.46 -1.20 17.63
CA GLY A 209 -9.66 0.25 17.68
C GLY A 209 -8.35 1.03 17.50
N LEU A 210 -7.27 0.58 18.13
CA LEU A 210 -5.94 1.17 17.97
C LEU A 210 -5.39 0.99 16.55
N TRP A 211 -5.57 -0.18 15.95
CA TRP A 211 -5.21 -0.42 14.54
C TRP A 211 -5.97 0.49 13.58
N ILE A 212 -7.27 0.70 13.80
CA ILE A 212 -8.08 1.65 13.04
C ILE A 212 -7.56 3.07 13.22
N ALA A 213 -7.21 3.48 14.45
CA ALA A 213 -6.64 4.79 14.72
C ALA A 213 -5.31 5.00 13.97
N ILE A 214 -4.39 4.03 14.04
CA ILE A 214 -3.12 4.06 13.30
C ILE A 214 -3.37 4.14 11.79
N TRP A 215 -4.27 3.30 11.28
CA TRP A 215 -4.62 3.28 9.86
C TRP A 215 -5.21 4.62 9.39
N SER A 216 -6.15 5.18 10.16
CA SER A 216 -6.78 6.46 9.85
C SER A 216 -5.78 7.62 9.88
N SER A 217 -4.82 7.60 10.81
CA SER A 217 -3.73 8.60 10.91
C SER A 217 -2.74 8.51 9.73
N CYS A 218 -2.58 7.32 9.16
CA CYS A 218 -1.75 7.09 7.98
C CYS A 218 -2.52 7.29 6.66
N SER A 219 -3.85 7.22 6.68
CA SER A 219 -4.70 7.43 5.53
C SER A 219 -4.71 8.89 5.07
N GLY A 220 -4.99 9.12 3.79
CA GLY A 220 -5.11 10.46 3.21
C GLY A 220 -3.78 11.16 2.88
N LYS A 221 -2.64 10.51 3.12
CA LYS A 221 -1.36 11.01 2.63
C LYS A 221 -1.21 10.65 1.14
N THR A 222 -1.05 11.66 0.31
CA THR A 222 -0.74 11.52 -1.12
C THR A 222 0.73 11.81 -1.36
N ARG A 223 1.31 11.12 -2.36
CA ARG A 223 2.63 11.48 -2.92
C ARG A 223 2.39 12.08 -4.28
N LEU A 224 3.00 13.24 -4.52
CA LEU A 224 3.08 13.80 -5.85
C LEU A 224 4.07 12.97 -6.65
N HIS A 225 3.60 12.36 -7.73
CA HIS A 225 4.38 11.53 -8.62
C HIS A 225 4.37 12.16 -10.01
N VAL A 226 5.55 12.53 -10.52
CA VAL A 226 5.65 13.03 -11.89
C VAL A 226 5.45 11.87 -12.85
N VAL A 227 4.47 12.00 -13.76
CA VAL A 227 4.30 11.05 -14.86
C VAL A 227 5.36 11.38 -15.90
N GLY A 228 6.57 10.87 -15.69
CA GLY A 228 7.60 10.91 -16.71
C GLY A 228 7.10 10.16 -17.94
N GLN A 229 7.29 10.72 -19.13
CA GLN A 229 7.20 9.90 -20.31
C GLN A 229 8.37 8.90 -20.26
N PRO A 230 8.10 7.58 -20.34
CA PRO A 230 9.18 6.63 -20.51
C PRO A 230 9.99 7.06 -21.74
N LEU A 231 11.30 6.93 -21.67
CA LEU A 231 12.18 7.26 -22.78
C LEU A 231 11.82 6.40 -23.99
N ILE A 232 10.99 6.93 -24.89
CA ILE A 232 10.82 6.41 -26.24
C ILE A 232 12.00 6.97 -27.02
N VAL A 233 13.13 6.27 -26.99
CA VAL A 233 14.32 6.59 -27.79
C VAL A 233 14.26 5.84 -29.12
#